data_AF-A0AAW1LNN5-F1
#
_entry.id   AF-A0AAW1LNN5-F1
#
_cell.length_a   1.000
_cell.length_b   1.000
_cell.length_c   1.000
_cell.angle_alpha   90.00
_cell.angle_beta   90.00
_cell.angle_gamma   90.00
#
_symmetry.space_group_name_H-M   'P 1'
#
loop_
_entity.id
_entity.type
_entity.pdbx_description
1 polymer ?
#
loop_
_entity_poly.entity_id
_entity_poly.type
_entity_poly.pdbx_seq_one_letter_code
_entity_poly.pdbx_strand_id
1 'polypeptide(L)'
;MSDGGLQVLDGAPLTAACHPPHFSAANAVDDVLAIVETRVSEVLHGVSLPASVKLSALKRVDVESRDRQQQLDREQAEVLFRDYVSAIADELKDDPLVVSVLDGNTIRLFLEDEDDFAMLAENLFTDLDIEDEGKLSKNEIRGALVHMGVDMGVPPLTEFPVINEILKKHGAEGEEKLGQAQFAQLLQPILQDIADSLALKRITIIQNVKITNGSKLSKLLADEKQIDDIVEKIYSQNGNVQNMRDCIETIRTYLEKNGKELGLPPLEGNETVILLHHAIFSEIDIEKKDVTLEKSELRDLVTKILQKFVLQLQANPVFHDADN
;
A
#
# COMPACT_ATOMS: atom_id res chain seq x y z
N MET A 1 -0.62 19.07 7.41
CA MET A 1 -0.45 17.77 6.74
C MET A 1 -1.79 17.45 6.12
N SER A 2 -2.02 17.92 4.89
CA SER A 2 -3.19 17.53 4.11
C SER A 2 -3.08 16.03 3.90
N ASP A 3 -4.04 15.27 4.40
CA ASP A 3 -4.16 13.84 4.16
C ASP A 3 -4.52 13.68 2.68
N GLY A 4 -3.50 13.67 1.81
CA GLY A 4 -3.56 13.93 0.37
C GLY A 4 -4.24 12.81 -0.44
N GLY A 5 -5.49 12.50 -0.11
CA GLY A 5 -6.27 11.47 -0.79
C GLY A 5 -5.68 10.05 -0.65
N LEU A 6 -4.77 9.84 0.32
CA LEU A 6 -4.18 8.54 0.62
C LEU A 6 -5.22 7.66 1.31
N GLN A 7 -5.41 6.45 0.79
CA GLN A 7 -6.33 5.47 1.34
C GLN A 7 -5.66 4.10 1.41
N VAL A 8 -5.94 3.39 2.50
CA VAL A 8 -5.52 1.99 2.67
C VAL A 8 -6.65 1.07 2.20
N LEU A 9 -6.32 0.14 1.31
CA LEU A 9 -7.21 -0.90 0.82
C LEU A 9 -6.81 -2.23 1.48
N ASP A 10 -7.53 -2.59 2.54
CA ASP A 10 -7.32 -3.79 3.37
C ASP A 10 -8.28 -4.95 3.03
N GLY A 11 -9.09 -4.79 1.98
CA GLY A 11 -10.06 -5.79 1.55
C GLY A 11 -11.36 -5.84 2.37
N ALA A 12 -11.48 -5.11 3.48
CA ALA A 12 -12.69 -5.11 4.30
C ALA A 12 -13.96 -4.71 3.50
N PRO A 13 -13.94 -3.67 2.63
CA PRO A 13 -15.10 -3.30 1.82
C PRO A 13 -15.59 -4.41 0.88
N LEU A 14 -14.69 -5.29 0.41
CA LEU A 14 -15.05 -6.38 -0.50
C LEU A 14 -16.02 -7.36 0.15
N THR A 15 -15.77 -7.72 1.41
CA THR A 15 -16.63 -8.65 2.15
C THR A 15 -18.03 -8.09 2.41
N ALA A 16 -18.15 -6.78 2.55
CA ALA A 16 -19.41 -6.11 2.84
C ALA A 16 -20.23 -5.75 1.59
N ALA A 17 -19.56 -5.36 0.49
CA ALA A 17 -20.21 -4.73 -0.65
C ALA A 17 -20.11 -5.50 -1.98
N CYS A 18 -19.21 -6.48 -2.09
CA CYS A 18 -19.01 -7.22 -3.33
C CYS A 18 -19.91 -8.46 -3.37
N HIS A 19 -21.09 -8.33 -3.99
CA HIS A 19 -22.06 -9.41 -4.13
C HIS A 19 -22.08 -10.01 -5.54
N PRO A 20 -22.32 -11.33 -5.68
CA PRO A 20 -22.40 -11.97 -6.98
C PRO A 20 -23.56 -11.37 -7.80
N PRO A 21 -23.35 -11.08 -9.09
CA PRO A 21 -24.44 -10.68 -9.97
C PRO A 21 -25.37 -11.86 -10.26
N HIS A 22 -26.52 -11.57 -10.87
CA HIS A 22 -27.42 -12.62 -11.32
C HIS A 22 -26.85 -13.35 -12.55
N PHE A 23 -26.29 -14.54 -12.36
CA PHE A 23 -25.84 -15.39 -13.46
C PHE A 23 -27.05 -16.01 -14.18
N SER A 24 -27.18 -15.77 -15.50
CA SER A 24 -28.35 -16.17 -16.29
C SER A 24 -28.16 -17.45 -17.13
N ALA A 25 -26.91 -17.89 -17.36
CA ALA A 25 -26.54 -19.05 -18.17
C ALA A 25 -25.33 -19.79 -17.57
N ALA A 26 -24.87 -20.86 -18.26
CA ALA A 26 -23.57 -21.44 -17.97
C ALA A 26 -22.47 -20.42 -18.31
N ASN A 27 -21.54 -20.17 -17.39
CA ASN A 27 -20.45 -19.22 -17.57
C ASN A 27 -19.13 -19.98 -17.57
N ALA A 28 -18.19 -19.61 -18.44
CA ALA A 28 -16.84 -20.13 -18.33
C ALA A 28 -16.20 -19.60 -17.03
N VAL A 29 -15.26 -20.35 -16.47
CA VAL A 29 -14.50 -19.94 -15.28
C VAL A 29 -13.86 -18.56 -15.50
N ASP A 30 -13.23 -18.34 -16.65
CA ASP A 30 -12.59 -17.04 -16.97
C ASP A 30 -13.59 -15.87 -16.99
N ASP A 31 -14.82 -16.09 -17.46
CA ASP A 31 -15.86 -15.06 -17.47
C ASP A 31 -16.24 -14.67 -16.04
N VAL A 32 -16.39 -15.64 -15.14
CA VAL A 32 -16.69 -15.40 -13.73
C VAL A 32 -15.55 -14.64 -13.06
N LEU A 33 -14.29 -15.01 -13.32
CA LEU A 33 -13.12 -14.30 -12.78
C LEU A 33 -13.05 -12.85 -13.28
N ALA A 34 -13.28 -12.60 -14.56
CA ALA A 34 -13.30 -11.25 -15.13
C ALA A 34 -14.41 -10.39 -14.50
N ILE A 35 -15.59 -10.98 -14.25
CA ILE A 35 -16.68 -10.32 -13.53
C ILE A 35 -16.27 -9.97 -12.09
N VAL A 36 -15.61 -10.88 -11.37
CA VAL A 36 -15.09 -10.60 -10.02
C VAL A 36 -14.10 -9.46 -10.06
N GLU A 37 -13.11 -9.49 -10.96
CA GLU A 37 -12.09 -8.44 -11.05
C GLU A 37 -12.69 -7.06 -11.35
N THR A 38 -13.70 -7.02 -12.23
CA THR A 38 -14.43 -5.77 -12.53
C THR A 38 -15.14 -5.25 -11.27
N ARG A 39 -15.86 -6.11 -10.54
CA ARG A 39 -16.58 -5.72 -9.32
C ARG A 39 -15.65 -5.31 -8.19
N VAL A 40 -14.56 -6.05 -7.99
CA VAL A 40 -13.54 -5.72 -7.00
C VAL A 40 -12.90 -4.37 -7.32
N SER A 41 -12.60 -4.11 -8.60
CA SER A 41 -12.09 -2.81 -9.03
C SER A 41 -13.10 -1.69 -8.71
N GLU A 42 -14.39 -1.86 -9.04
CA GLU A 42 -15.45 -0.88 -8.72
C GLU A 42 -15.52 -0.56 -7.21
N VAL A 43 -15.49 -1.59 -6.35
CA VAL A 43 -15.55 -1.42 -4.88
C VAL A 43 -14.27 -0.76 -4.36
N LEU A 44 -13.12 -1.02 -4.97
CA LEU A 44 -11.81 -0.46 -4.61
C LEU A 44 -11.45 0.77 -5.46
N HIS A 45 -12.42 1.65 -5.71
CA HIS A 45 -12.25 2.95 -6.38
C HIS A 45 -11.71 2.92 -7.81
N GLY A 46 -11.93 1.82 -8.53
CA GLY A 46 -11.47 1.65 -9.91
C GLY A 46 -10.02 1.20 -10.03
N VAL A 47 -9.40 0.75 -8.93
CA VAL A 47 -8.02 0.25 -8.92
C VAL A 47 -7.94 -1.08 -9.65
N SER A 48 -6.92 -1.22 -10.50
CA SER A 48 -6.53 -2.51 -11.05
C SER A 48 -5.60 -3.22 -10.06
N LEU A 49 -6.00 -4.39 -9.57
CA LEU A 49 -5.20 -5.13 -8.61
C LEU A 49 -3.84 -5.55 -9.20
N PRO A 50 -2.75 -5.51 -8.41
CA PRO A 50 -1.46 -6.06 -8.80
C PRO A 50 -1.54 -7.54 -9.17
N ALA A 51 -0.70 -7.97 -10.11
CA ALA A 51 -0.65 -9.38 -10.53
C ALA A 51 -0.32 -10.33 -9.37
N SER A 52 0.48 -9.89 -8.39
CA SER A 52 0.78 -10.67 -7.18
C SER A 52 -0.49 -11.01 -6.39
N VAL A 53 -1.36 -10.04 -6.16
CA VAL A 53 -2.64 -10.23 -5.44
C VAL A 53 -3.54 -11.19 -6.20
N LYS A 54 -3.70 -10.99 -7.51
CA LYS A 54 -4.50 -11.87 -8.37
C LYS A 54 -4.00 -13.31 -8.33
N LEU A 55 -2.69 -13.51 -8.49
CA LEU A 55 -2.07 -14.85 -8.46
C LEU A 55 -2.18 -15.51 -7.09
N SER A 56 -1.94 -14.78 -5.99
CA SER A 56 -2.14 -15.30 -4.63
C SER A 56 -3.57 -15.75 -4.39
N ALA A 57 -4.55 -14.95 -4.81
CA ALA A 57 -5.97 -15.28 -4.65
C ALA A 57 -6.37 -16.48 -5.51
N LEU A 58 -5.93 -16.57 -6.76
CA LEU A 58 -6.23 -17.71 -7.64
C LEU A 58 -5.69 -19.04 -7.09
N LYS A 59 -4.52 -19.03 -6.45
CA LYS A 59 -3.95 -20.22 -5.79
C LYS A 59 -4.81 -20.73 -4.64
N ARG A 60 -5.49 -19.84 -3.91
CA ARG A 60 -6.38 -20.23 -2.79
C ARG A 60 -7.69 -20.85 -3.24
N VAL A 61 -8.16 -20.52 -4.45
CA VAL A 61 -9.46 -20.98 -4.98
C VAL A 61 -9.33 -22.26 -5.81
N ASP A 62 -8.13 -22.87 -5.85
CA ASP A 62 -7.82 -24.08 -6.62
C ASP A 62 -8.30 -24.00 -8.08
N VAL A 63 -8.10 -22.84 -8.70
CA VAL A 63 -8.47 -22.61 -10.11
C VAL A 63 -7.41 -23.20 -11.05
N GLU A 64 -6.16 -23.37 -10.60
CA GLU A 64 -5.08 -23.94 -11.41
C GLU A 64 -5.32 -25.40 -11.81
N SER A 65 -6.12 -26.15 -11.05
CA SER A 65 -6.51 -27.53 -11.37
C SER A 65 -7.76 -27.62 -12.25
N ARG A 66 -8.45 -26.49 -12.50
CA ARG A 66 -9.67 -26.42 -13.30
C ARG A 66 -9.37 -26.05 -14.75
N ASP A 67 -10.14 -26.64 -15.66
CA ASP A 67 -10.18 -26.14 -17.04
C ASP A 67 -10.86 -24.76 -17.04
N ARG A 68 -10.12 -23.73 -17.44
CA ARG A 68 -10.63 -22.34 -17.47
C ARG A 68 -11.79 -22.15 -18.45
N GLN A 69 -11.95 -23.07 -19.40
CA GLN A 69 -13.09 -23.11 -20.32
C GLN A 69 -14.26 -23.97 -19.82
N GLN A 70 -14.12 -24.58 -18.64
CA GLN A 70 -15.21 -25.33 -18.02
C GLN A 70 -16.41 -24.42 -17.82
N GLN A 71 -17.55 -24.91 -18.27
CA GLN A 71 -18.85 -24.28 -18.06
C GLN A 71 -19.32 -24.59 -16.65
N LEU A 72 -19.53 -23.54 -15.85
CA LEU A 72 -20.09 -23.63 -14.51
C LEU A 72 -21.59 -23.41 -14.57
N ASP A 73 -22.34 -24.18 -13.79
CA ASP A 73 -23.72 -23.84 -13.51
C ASP A 73 -23.81 -22.59 -12.61
N ARG A 74 -25.03 -22.11 -12.38
CA ARG A 74 -25.28 -20.90 -11.58
C ARG A 74 -24.70 -21.00 -10.17
N GLU A 75 -24.92 -22.12 -9.48
CA GLU A 75 -24.49 -22.28 -8.09
C GLU A 75 -22.96 -22.33 -8.01
N GLN A 76 -22.32 -23.05 -8.93
CA GLN A 76 -20.87 -23.13 -9.05
C GLN A 76 -20.24 -21.76 -9.36
N ALA A 77 -20.86 -20.96 -10.24
CA ALA A 77 -20.40 -19.62 -10.55
C ALA A 77 -20.51 -18.67 -9.34
N GLU A 78 -21.62 -18.75 -8.58
CA GLU A 78 -21.81 -17.95 -7.37
C GLU A 78 -20.82 -18.33 -6.26
N VAL A 79 -20.52 -19.63 -6.11
CA VAL A 79 -19.50 -20.12 -5.16
C VAL A 79 -18.12 -19.62 -5.57
N LEU A 80 -17.72 -19.83 -6.84
CA LEU A 80 -16.44 -19.35 -7.36
C LEU A 80 -16.27 -17.84 -7.17
N PHE A 81 -17.32 -17.06 -7.45
CA PHE A 81 -17.32 -15.61 -7.24
C PHE A 81 -17.00 -15.26 -5.78
N ARG A 82 -17.72 -15.86 -4.83
CA ARG A 82 -17.55 -15.56 -3.39
C ARG A 82 -16.18 -16.02 -2.89
N ASP A 83 -15.74 -17.20 -3.30
CA ASP A 83 -14.44 -17.76 -2.89
C ASP A 83 -13.29 -16.88 -3.41
N TYR A 84 -13.37 -16.39 -4.66
CA TYR A 84 -12.34 -15.51 -5.22
C TYR A 84 -12.35 -14.12 -4.59
N VAL A 85 -13.53 -13.53 -4.34
CA VAL A 85 -13.63 -12.28 -3.57
C VAL A 85 -13.04 -12.43 -2.17
N SER A 86 -13.36 -13.52 -1.46
CA SER A 86 -12.81 -13.80 -0.13
C SER A 86 -11.30 -13.98 -0.17
N ALA A 87 -10.78 -14.70 -1.17
CA ALA A 87 -9.35 -14.92 -1.32
C ALA A 87 -8.57 -13.63 -1.59
N ILE A 88 -9.15 -12.69 -2.37
CA ILE A 88 -8.61 -11.35 -2.58
C ILE A 88 -8.67 -10.54 -1.27
N ALA A 89 -9.81 -10.54 -0.58
CA ALA A 89 -9.96 -9.81 0.68
C ALA A 89 -8.96 -10.29 1.74
N ASP A 90 -8.76 -11.61 1.84
CA ASP A 90 -7.78 -12.20 2.76
C ASP A 90 -6.33 -11.84 2.40
N GLU A 91 -6.03 -11.67 1.11
CA GLU A 91 -4.72 -11.21 0.65
C GLU A 91 -4.49 -9.74 1.02
N LEU A 92 -5.45 -8.88 0.72
CA LEU A 92 -5.38 -7.44 1.04
C LEU A 92 -5.38 -7.18 2.54
N LYS A 93 -5.98 -8.07 3.34
CA LYS A 93 -5.91 -7.99 4.80
C LYS A 93 -4.48 -8.17 5.31
N ASP A 94 -3.74 -9.09 4.68
CA ASP A 94 -2.36 -9.43 5.05
C ASP A 94 -1.32 -8.50 4.43
N ASP A 95 -1.58 -8.02 3.22
CA ASP A 95 -0.72 -7.11 2.46
C ASP A 95 -1.59 -5.99 1.85
N PRO A 96 -2.02 -5.01 2.66
CA PRO A 96 -2.86 -3.92 2.19
C PRO A 96 -2.17 -3.07 1.14
N LEU A 97 -2.96 -2.45 0.26
CA LEU A 97 -2.46 -1.51 -0.73
C LEU A 97 -2.69 -0.08 -0.26
N VAL A 98 -1.68 0.77 -0.41
CA VAL A 98 -1.83 2.21 -0.27
C VAL A 98 -2.15 2.79 -1.64
N VAL A 99 -3.19 3.61 -1.72
CA VAL A 99 -3.60 4.25 -2.97
C VAL A 99 -3.82 5.74 -2.78
N SER A 100 -3.58 6.52 -3.83
CA SER A 100 -3.97 7.93 -3.90
C SER A 100 -5.15 8.10 -4.84
N VAL A 101 -6.26 8.62 -4.31
CA VAL A 101 -7.45 8.94 -5.10
C VAL A 101 -7.35 10.40 -5.54
N LEU A 102 -7.20 10.60 -6.85
CA LEU A 102 -7.05 11.90 -7.49
C LEU A 102 -8.38 12.32 -8.10
N ASP A 103 -9.09 13.21 -7.40
CA ASP A 103 -10.41 13.74 -7.78
C ASP A 103 -10.41 15.27 -8.02
N GLY A 104 -9.22 15.86 -7.99
CA GLY A 104 -9.00 17.29 -8.19
C GLY A 104 -9.12 18.14 -6.92
N ASN A 105 -9.55 17.59 -5.78
CA ASN A 105 -9.70 18.38 -4.55
C ASN A 105 -8.37 18.89 -4.00
N THR A 106 -7.31 18.07 -4.03
CA THR A 106 -5.96 18.51 -3.61
C THR A 106 -5.47 19.70 -4.44
N ILE A 107 -5.70 19.68 -5.75
CA ILE A 107 -5.34 20.80 -6.63
C ILE A 107 -6.18 22.04 -6.29
N ARG A 108 -7.49 21.87 -6.03
CA ARG A 108 -8.37 22.98 -5.65
C ARG A 108 -7.93 23.66 -4.36
N LEU A 109 -7.45 22.92 -3.36
CA LEU A 109 -6.94 23.50 -2.12
C LEU A 109 -5.83 24.53 -2.38
N PHE A 110 -4.93 24.27 -3.34
CA PHE A 110 -3.90 25.26 -3.72
C PHE A 110 -4.45 26.45 -4.51
N LEU A 111 -5.61 26.32 -5.14
CA LEU A 111 -6.25 27.37 -5.95
C LEU A 111 -7.26 28.21 -5.16
N GLU A 112 -7.66 27.76 -3.95
CA GLU A 112 -8.65 28.42 -3.11
C GLU A 112 -8.16 29.74 -2.53
N ASP A 113 -6.87 29.84 -2.20
CA ASP A 113 -6.22 31.03 -1.67
C ASP A 113 -5.14 31.54 -2.64
N GLU A 114 -5.18 32.85 -2.93
CA GLU A 114 -4.26 33.48 -3.89
C GLU A 114 -2.82 33.49 -3.39
N ASP A 115 -2.59 33.63 -2.08
CA ASP A 115 -1.26 33.61 -1.47
C ASP A 115 -0.68 32.18 -1.48
N ASP A 116 -1.51 31.16 -1.21
CA ASP A 116 -1.09 29.74 -1.30
C ASP A 116 -0.72 29.37 -2.74
N PHE A 117 -1.53 29.78 -3.73
CA PHE A 117 -1.21 29.58 -5.15
C PHE A 117 0.07 30.32 -5.55
N ALA A 118 0.23 31.57 -5.12
CA ALA A 118 1.40 32.37 -5.44
C ALA A 118 2.68 31.72 -4.91
N MET A 119 2.64 31.20 -3.67
CA MET A 119 3.75 30.48 -3.05
C MET A 119 4.07 29.18 -3.80
N LEU A 120 3.06 28.40 -4.17
CA LEU A 120 3.24 27.19 -4.97
C LEU A 120 3.91 27.51 -6.32
N ALA A 121 3.39 28.51 -7.04
CA ALA A 121 3.89 28.89 -8.35
C ALA A 121 5.32 29.46 -8.28
N GLU A 122 5.65 30.21 -7.23
CA GLU A 122 7.00 30.69 -6.95
C GLU A 122 7.97 29.54 -6.71
N ASN A 123 7.64 28.61 -5.80
CA ASN A 123 8.49 27.45 -5.51
C ASN A 123 8.74 26.61 -6.77
N LEU A 124 7.69 26.30 -7.54
CA LEU A 124 7.82 25.56 -8.79
C LEU A 124 8.68 26.29 -9.82
N PHE A 125 8.55 27.62 -9.92
CA PHE A 125 9.35 28.40 -10.85
C PHE A 125 10.83 28.34 -10.46
N THR A 126 11.15 28.56 -9.18
CA THR A 126 12.52 28.52 -8.67
C THR A 126 13.15 27.13 -8.82
N ASP A 127 12.41 26.06 -8.55
CA ASP A 127 12.91 24.70 -8.67
C ASP A 127 13.22 24.31 -10.13
N LEU A 128 12.47 24.86 -11.08
CA LEU A 128 12.66 24.61 -12.52
C LEU A 128 13.69 25.55 -13.17
N ASP A 129 13.88 26.76 -12.64
CA ASP A 129 14.85 27.75 -13.16
C ASP A 129 16.26 27.47 -12.61
N ILE A 130 16.77 26.26 -12.90
CA ILE A 130 18.04 25.76 -12.38
C ILE A 130 19.23 26.66 -12.75
N GLU A 131 19.15 27.34 -13.90
CA GLU A 131 20.18 28.24 -14.40
C GLU A 131 20.03 29.69 -13.88
N ASP A 132 19.01 29.97 -13.08
CA ASP A 132 18.68 31.29 -12.52
C ASP A 132 18.63 32.39 -13.60
N GLU A 133 18.01 32.07 -14.75
CA GLU A 133 17.86 33.03 -15.85
C GLU A 133 16.73 34.04 -15.59
N GLY A 134 15.90 33.78 -14.57
CA GLY A 134 14.67 34.50 -14.26
C GLY A 134 13.57 34.24 -15.29
N LYS A 135 13.70 33.16 -16.10
CA LYS A 135 12.83 32.87 -17.23
C LYS A 135 12.75 31.38 -17.53
N LEU A 136 11.53 30.87 -17.65
CA LEU A 136 11.25 29.48 -18.04
C LEU A 136 10.60 29.40 -19.41
N SER A 137 10.87 28.34 -20.17
CA SER A 137 10.11 28.03 -21.37
C SER A 137 8.65 27.70 -21.03
N LYS A 138 7.67 28.05 -21.87
CA LYS A 138 6.26 27.62 -21.70
C LYS A 138 6.13 26.11 -21.53
N ASN A 139 6.97 25.33 -22.21
CA ASN A 139 7.00 23.87 -22.10
C ASN A 139 7.32 23.38 -20.67
N GLU A 140 7.96 24.21 -19.83
CA GLU A 140 8.25 23.87 -18.43
C GLU A 140 7.00 23.80 -17.54
N ILE A 141 5.83 24.26 -18.02
CA ILE A 141 4.57 23.95 -17.32
C ILE A 141 4.39 22.44 -17.19
N ARG A 142 4.81 21.65 -18.18
CA ARG A 142 4.81 20.19 -18.07
C ARG A 142 5.75 19.71 -16.96
N GLY A 143 6.94 20.31 -16.85
CA GLY A 143 7.90 20.05 -15.77
C GLY A 143 7.29 20.36 -14.41
N ALA A 144 6.57 21.48 -14.28
CA ALA A 144 5.87 21.87 -13.07
C ALA A 144 4.79 20.86 -12.65
N LEU A 145 3.98 20.39 -13.60
CA LEU A 145 2.98 19.34 -13.33
C LEU A 145 3.63 18.02 -12.88
N VAL A 146 4.77 17.66 -13.48
CA VAL A 146 5.55 16.48 -13.05
C VAL A 146 6.13 16.68 -11.65
N HIS A 147 6.64 17.87 -11.34
CA HIS A 147 7.20 18.21 -10.03
C HIS A 147 6.12 18.19 -8.93
N MET A 148 4.92 18.68 -9.24
CA MET A 148 3.76 18.57 -8.36
C MET A 148 3.41 17.11 -8.08
N GLY A 149 3.31 16.29 -9.13
CA GLY A 149 3.12 14.85 -9.00
C GLY A 149 1.87 14.44 -8.20
N VAL A 150 1.81 13.16 -7.84
CA VAL A 150 0.64 12.55 -7.18
C VAL A 150 0.42 13.15 -5.79
N ASP A 151 1.50 13.51 -5.09
CA ASP A 151 1.44 14.10 -3.75
C ASP A 151 0.71 15.44 -3.72
N MET A 152 0.79 16.20 -4.81
CA MET A 152 0.08 17.48 -4.97
C MET A 152 -1.21 17.33 -5.79
N GLY A 153 -1.68 16.11 -6.02
CA GLY A 153 -2.95 15.82 -6.69
C GLY A 153 -2.87 15.71 -8.21
N VAL A 154 -1.69 15.84 -8.82
CA VAL A 154 -1.49 15.76 -10.27
C VAL A 154 -1.18 14.32 -10.68
N PRO A 155 -2.01 13.68 -11.53
CA PRO A 155 -1.77 12.31 -11.94
C PRO A 155 -0.56 12.20 -12.89
N PRO A 156 0.08 11.02 -12.97
CA PRO A 156 1.09 10.77 -13.99
C PRO A 156 0.51 11.03 -15.39
N LEU A 157 1.27 11.75 -16.22
CA LEU A 157 0.80 12.21 -17.55
C LEU A 157 0.43 11.05 -18.49
N THR A 158 1.01 9.87 -18.27
CA THR A 158 0.70 8.63 -19.00
C THR A 158 -0.65 8.03 -18.59
N GLU A 159 -1.04 8.19 -17.34
CA GLU A 159 -2.28 7.66 -16.78
C GLU A 159 -3.47 8.62 -16.95
N PHE A 160 -3.18 9.91 -17.15
CA PHE A 160 -4.19 10.92 -17.49
C PHE A 160 -3.87 11.71 -18.77
N PRO A 161 -4.06 11.09 -19.96
CA PRO A 161 -3.74 11.74 -21.25
C PRO A 161 -4.49 13.05 -21.51
N VAL A 162 -5.60 13.29 -20.82
CA VAL A 162 -6.41 14.54 -20.90
C VAL A 162 -5.55 15.77 -20.61
N ILE A 163 -4.51 15.64 -19.77
CA ILE A 163 -3.59 16.75 -19.47
C ILE A 163 -2.95 17.30 -20.75
N ASN A 164 -2.60 16.45 -21.72
CA ASN A 164 -1.97 16.93 -22.96
C ASN A 164 -2.94 17.83 -23.76
N GLU A 165 -4.23 17.54 -23.74
CA GLU A 165 -5.24 18.35 -24.42
C GLU A 165 -5.50 19.67 -23.66
N ILE A 166 -5.40 19.66 -22.32
CA ILE A 166 -5.46 20.88 -21.50
C ILE A 166 -4.23 21.78 -21.77
N LEU A 167 -3.03 21.22 -21.81
CA LEU A 167 -1.80 21.96 -22.12
C LEU A 167 -1.89 22.63 -23.50
N LYS A 168 -2.40 21.90 -24.51
CA LYS A 168 -2.68 22.45 -25.84
C LYS A 168 -3.70 23.57 -25.81
N LYS A 169 -4.82 23.39 -25.10
CA LYS A 169 -5.90 24.39 -24.97
C LYS A 169 -5.38 25.72 -24.44
N HIS A 170 -4.43 25.68 -23.50
CA HIS A 170 -3.82 26.89 -22.91
C HIS A 170 -2.55 27.36 -23.61
N GLY A 171 -2.11 26.68 -24.68
CA GLY A 171 -0.93 27.07 -25.45
C GLY A 171 0.39 26.92 -24.68
N ALA A 172 0.49 25.89 -23.83
CA ALA A 172 1.66 25.59 -23.03
C ALA A 172 2.75 24.78 -23.77
N GLU A 173 2.62 24.55 -25.09
CA GLU A 173 3.53 23.73 -25.92
C GLU A 173 4.60 24.56 -26.69
N GLY A 174 5.03 25.70 -26.15
CA GLY A 174 5.93 26.65 -26.82
C GLY A 174 7.33 26.80 -26.19
N GLU A 175 8.28 27.30 -26.97
CA GLU A 175 9.62 27.69 -26.48
C GLU A 175 9.67 29.12 -25.92
N GLU A 176 8.57 29.87 -25.99
CA GLU A 176 8.50 31.24 -25.49
C GLU A 176 8.86 31.29 -24.01
N LYS A 177 9.74 32.24 -23.65
CA LYS A 177 10.22 32.42 -22.28
C LYS A 177 9.23 33.27 -21.47
N LEU A 178 8.81 32.74 -20.31
CA LEU A 178 7.94 33.36 -19.33
C LEU A 178 8.75 33.80 -18.10
N GLY A 179 8.50 35.01 -17.60
CA GLY A 179 8.88 35.34 -16.24
C GLY A 179 7.91 34.73 -15.21
N GLN A 180 8.28 34.74 -13.93
CA GLN A 180 7.51 34.12 -12.83
C GLN A 180 6.02 34.47 -12.83
N ALA A 181 5.67 35.76 -12.95
CA ALA A 181 4.26 36.19 -12.97
C ALA A 181 3.47 35.63 -14.18
N GLN A 182 4.12 35.53 -15.35
CA GLN A 182 3.50 34.99 -16.55
C GLN A 182 3.36 33.46 -16.46
N PHE A 183 4.34 32.80 -15.83
CA PHE A 183 4.28 31.38 -15.52
C PHE A 183 3.10 31.05 -14.60
N ALA A 184 2.93 31.79 -13.49
CA ALA A 184 1.79 31.61 -12.59
C ALA A 184 0.45 31.85 -13.29
N GLN A 185 0.34 32.91 -14.10
CA GLN A 185 -0.86 33.22 -14.89
C GLN A 185 -1.23 32.11 -15.89
N LEU A 186 -0.24 31.40 -16.44
CA LEU A 186 -0.47 30.28 -17.34
C LEU A 186 -0.79 28.99 -16.57
N LEU A 187 -0.12 28.74 -15.44
CA LEU A 187 -0.28 27.54 -14.62
C LEU A 187 -1.68 27.45 -13.98
N GLN A 188 -2.20 28.56 -13.47
CA GLN A 188 -3.47 28.59 -12.74
C GLN A 188 -4.66 28.01 -13.52
N PRO A 189 -4.99 28.47 -14.74
CA PRO A 189 -6.12 27.93 -15.49
C PRO A 189 -5.89 26.48 -15.97
N ILE A 190 -4.63 26.04 -16.11
CA ILE A 190 -4.29 24.65 -16.42
C ILE A 190 -4.61 23.75 -15.23
N LEU A 191 -4.19 24.13 -14.02
CA LEU A 191 -4.50 23.38 -12.80
C LEU A 191 -6.02 23.31 -12.56
N GLN A 192 -6.74 24.40 -12.81
CA GLN A 192 -8.20 24.42 -12.72
C GLN A 192 -8.87 23.39 -13.66
N ASP A 193 -8.49 23.38 -14.94
CA ASP A 193 -9.02 22.42 -15.90
C ASP A 193 -8.65 20.96 -15.56
N ILE A 194 -7.45 20.73 -14.97
CA ILE A 194 -7.05 19.41 -14.50
C ILE A 194 -7.94 18.97 -13.33
N ALA A 195 -8.15 19.85 -12.35
CA ALA A 195 -9.01 19.58 -11.20
C ALA A 195 -10.46 19.29 -11.62
N ASP A 196 -10.98 20.03 -12.60
CA ASP A 196 -12.33 19.83 -13.13
C ASP A 196 -12.44 18.53 -13.93
N SER A 197 -11.40 18.18 -14.70
CA SER A 197 -11.33 16.90 -15.41
C SER A 197 -11.28 15.71 -14.44
N LEU A 198 -10.51 15.83 -13.35
CA LEU A 198 -10.43 14.81 -12.30
C LEU A 198 -11.73 14.68 -11.50
N ALA A 199 -12.48 15.76 -11.31
CA ALA A 199 -13.79 15.70 -10.67
C ALA A 199 -14.82 14.94 -11.51
N LEU A 200 -14.71 15.02 -12.85
CA LEU A 200 -15.53 14.23 -13.77
C LEU A 200 -15.09 12.77 -13.84
N LYS A 201 -13.78 12.54 -13.85
CA LYS A 201 -13.19 11.21 -13.92
C LYS A 201 -11.98 11.13 -12.99
N ARG A 202 -12.23 10.70 -11.75
CA ARG A 202 -11.17 10.44 -10.77
C ARG A 202 -10.25 9.33 -11.25
N ILE A 203 -9.01 9.37 -10.79
CA ILE A 203 -8.01 8.33 -10.99
C ILE A 203 -7.58 7.80 -9.64
N THR A 204 -7.20 6.52 -9.57
CA THR A 204 -6.61 5.96 -8.36
C THR A 204 -5.28 5.31 -8.71
N ILE A 205 -4.23 5.76 -8.03
CA ILE A 205 -2.85 5.32 -8.24
C ILE A 205 -2.44 4.45 -7.05
N ILE A 206 -1.87 3.27 -7.29
CA ILE A 206 -1.26 2.46 -6.23
C ILE A 206 0.10 3.07 -5.90
N GLN A 207 0.30 3.39 -4.63
CA GLN A 207 1.57 3.90 -4.12
C GLN A 207 2.55 2.76 -3.90
N ASN A 208 3.84 3.03 -4.07
CA ASN A 208 4.91 2.07 -3.82
C ASN A 208 5.23 1.91 -2.32
N VAL A 209 4.18 1.85 -1.50
CA VAL A 209 4.25 1.81 -0.04
C VAL A 209 3.62 0.51 0.44
N LYS A 210 4.35 -0.20 1.30
CA LYS A 210 3.93 -1.40 1.99
C LYS A 210 3.53 -1.07 3.42
N ILE A 211 2.55 -1.83 3.92
CA ILE A 211 2.02 -1.69 5.27
C ILE A 211 2.23 -3.01 6.00
N THR A 212 2.93 -2.93 7.12
CA THR A 212 2.97 -4.01 8.10
C THR A 212 2.02 -3.71 9.25
N ASN A 213 0.85 -4.35 9.25
CA ASN A 213 -0.25 -4.15 10.20
C ASN A 213 -0.41 -5.29 11.24
N GLY A 214 0.47 -6.29 11.21
CA GLY A 214 0.43 -7.44 12.10
C GLY A 214 -0.60 -8.53 11.74
N SER A 215 -1.36 -8.42 10.63
CA SER A 215 -2.31 -9.46 10.22
C SER A 215 -1.62 -10.79 9.92
N LYS A 216 -0.53 -10.78 9.14
CA LYS A 216 0.29 -11.97 8.85
C LYS A 216 0.80 -12.61 10.13
N LEU A 217 1.32 -11.79 11.05
CA LEU A 217 1.82 -12.26 12.33
C LEU A 217 0.71 -12.83 13.22
N SER A 218 -0.49 -12.25 13.17
CA SER A 218 -1.67 -12.79 13.85
C SER A 218 -2.12 -14.14 13.28
N LYS A 219 -2.06 -14.33 11.96
CA LYS A 219 -2.35 -15.64 11.33
C LYS A 219 -1.31 -16.69 11.73
N LEU A 220 -0.03 -16.30 11.76
CA LEU A 220 1.06 -17.15 12.21
C LEU A 220 0.87 -17.60 13.67
N LEU A 221 0.45 -16.69 14.55
CA LEU A 221 0.14 -17.02 15.95
C LEU A 221 -1.06 -17.96 16.12
N ALA A 222 -1.97 -18.01 15.16
CA ALA A 222 -3.10 -18.94 15.17
C ALA A 222 -2.73 -20.34 14.66
N ASP A 223 -1.57 -20.50 14.01
CA ASP A 223 -1.07 -21.79 13.51
C ASP A 223 -0.02 -22.37 14.47
N GLU A 224 -0.46 -23.30 15.32
CA GLU A 224 0.40 -23.94 16.32
C GLU A 224 1.64 -24.60 15.71
N LYS A 225 1.55 -25.14 14.48
CA LYS A 225 2.68 -25.80 13.81
C LYS A 225 3.75 -24.79 13.42
N GLN A 226 3.35 -23.62 12.91
CA GLN A 226 4.31 -22.57 12.56
C GLN A 226 5.03 -22.04 13.78
N ILE A 227 4.32 -21.88 14.91
CA ILE A 227 4.94 -21.50 16.19
C ILE A 227 5.92 -22.57 16.65
N ASP A 228 5.55 -23.85 16.60
CA ASP A 228 6.44 -24.94 17.00
C ASP A 228 7.69 -25.01 16.11
N ASP A 229 7.56 -24.79 14.80
CA ASP A 229 8.68 -24.73 13.85
C ASP A 229 9.63 -23.56 14.15
N ILE A 230 9.09 -22.38 14.49
CA ILE A 230 9.89 -21.21 14.91
C ILE A 230 10.65 -21.53 16.20
N VAL A 231 9.96 -22.10 17.18
CA VAL A 231 10.55 -22.47 18.46
C VAL A 231 11.67 -23.49 18.25
N GLU A 232 11.49 -24.48 17.38
CA GLU A 232 12.53 -25.45 17.04
C GLU A 232 13.73 -24.82 16.35
N LYS A 233 13.51 -23.90 15.41
CA LYS A 233 14.60 -23.16 14.74
C LYS A 233 15.39 -22.30 15.72
N ILE A 234 14.70 -21.59 16.62
CA ILE A 234 15.33 -20.79 17.67
C ILE A 234 16.10 -21.70 18.64
N TYR A 235 15.50 -22.82 19.07
CA TYR A 235 16.10 -23.77 20.00
C TYR A 235 17.36 -24.45 19.39
N SER A 236 17.33 -24.79 18.11
CA SER A 236 18.45 -25.40 17.40
C SER A 236 19.61 -24.42 17.16
N GLN A 237 19.33 -23.12 17.03
CA GLN A 237 20.34 -22.06 16.97
C GLN A 237 20.93 -21.75 18.35
N ASN A 238 20.22 -22.11 19.42
CA ASN A 238 20.50 -21.82 20.82
C ASN A 238 21.45 -22.81 21.52
N GLY A 239 22.49 -23.31 20.82
CA GLY A 239 23.47 -24.24 21.40
C GLY A 239 24.17 -23.69 22.65
N ASN A 240 23.58 -23.95 23.83
CA ASN A 240 23.88 -23.44 25.18
C ASN A 240 23.45 -21.99 25.51
N VAL A 241 22.15 -21.72 25.59
CA VAL A 241 21.63 -20.55 26.33
C VAL A 241 21.83 -20.78 27.83
N GLN A 242 22.65 -19.94 28.48
CA GLN A 242 22.99 -20.09 29.90
C GLN A 242 22.05 -19.31 30.82
N ASN A 243 21.31 -18.32 30.31
CA ASN A 243 20.38 -17.50 31.08
C ASN A 243 19.25 -16.91 30.20
N MET A 244 18.20 -16.38 30.84
CA MET A 244 17.04 -15.77 30.18
C MET A 244 17.40 -14.60 29.24
N ARG A 245 18.46 -13.84 29.55
CA ARG A 245 18.87 -12.69 28.74
C ARG A 245 19.44 -13.13 27.39
N ASP A 246 20.29 -14.14 27.39
CA ASP A 246 20.84 -14.73 26.17
C ASP A 246 19.72 -15.32 25.30
N CYS A 247 18.68 -15.90 25.93
CA CYS A 247 17.50 -16.39 25.23
C CYS A 247 16.75 -15.26 24.49
N ILE A 248 16.51 -14.15 25.18
CA ILE A 248 15.84 -12.97 24.61
C ILE A 248 16.65 -12.40 23.44
N GLU A 249 17.97 -12.31 23.57
CA GLU A 249 18.83 -11.84 22.48
C GLU A 249 18.83 -12.79 21.29
N THR A 250 18.77 -14.11 21.50
CA THR A 250 18.61 -15.05 20.37
C THR A 250 17.24 -14.92 19.71
N ILE A 251 16.15 -14.77 20.48
CA ILE A 251 14.82 -14.52 19.90
C ILE A 251 14.86 -13.22 19.09
N ARG A 252 15.42 -12.14 19.64
CA ARG A 252 15.60 -10.88 18.93
C ARG A 252 16.34 -11.11 17.62
N THR A 253 17.53 -11.70 17.67
CA THR A 253 18.36 -11.95 16.48
C THR A 253 17.62 -12.79 15.43
N TYR A 254 16.83 -13.78 15.87
CA TYR A 254 16.01 -14.59 14.98
C TYR A 254 14.90 -13.77 14.32
N LEU A 255 14.18 -12.93 15.07
CA LEU A 255 13.14 -12.05 14.53
C LEU A 255 13.71 -11.00 13.59
N GLU A 256 14.89 -10.44 13.89
CA GLU A 256 15.56 -9.48 13.01
C GLU A 256 15.96 -10.14 11.68
N LYS A 257 16.49 -11.37 11.73
CA LYS A 257 16.91 -12.11 10.54
C LYS A 257 15.77 -12.63 9.67
N ASN A 258 14.65 -13.04 10.29
CA ASN A 258 13.52 -13.67 9.59
C ASN A 258 12.28 -12.77 9.54
N GLY A 259 12.40 -11.49 9.90
CA GLY A 259 11.27 -10.59 10.11
C GLY A 259 10.34 -10.49 8.90
N LYS A 260 10.89 -10.36 7.70
CA LYS A 260 10.12 -10.28 6.44
C LYS A 260 9.20 -11.47 6.23
N GLU A 261 9.67 -12.69 6.51
CA GLU A 261 8.88 -13.93 6.37
C GLU A 261 7.79 -14.03 7.45
N LEU A 262 8.09 -13.53 8.66
CA LEU A 262 7.16 -13.52 9.79
C LEU A 262 6.12 -12.40 9.71
N GLY A 263 6.23 -11.49 8.73
CA GLY A 263 5.38 -10.31 8.61
C GLY A 263 5.69 -9.23 9.64
N LEU A 264 6.96 -9.12 10.07
CA LEU A 264 7.50 -8.00 10.84
C LEU A 264 8.03 -6.91 9.89
N PRO A 265 7.97 -5.64 10.31
CA PRO A 265 8.46 -4.53 9.50
C PRO A 265 10.00 -4.60 9.36
N PRO A 266 10.56 -4.11 8.25
CA PRO A 266 12.00 -4.06 8.04
C PRO A 266 12.67 -3.12 9.07
N LEU A 267 13.76 -3.59 9.68
CA LEU A 267 14.53 -2.81 10.66
C LEU A 267 15.45 -1.78 10.03
N GLU A 268 15.84 -2.02 8.77
CA GLU A 268 16.82 -1.22 8.06
C GLU A 268 16.24 0.15 7.72
N GLY A 269 16.86 1.21 8.26
CA GLY A 269 16.54 2.60 7.92
C GLY A 269 15.29 3.20 8.57
N ASN A 270 14.60 2.48 9.47
CA ASN A 270 13.40 2.99 10.14
C ASN A 270 13.57 3.08 11.67
N GLU A 271 13.81 4.29 12.18
CA GLU A 271 13.97 4.56 13.61
C GLU A 271 12.73 4.15 14.42
N THR A 272 11.53 4.30 13.86
CA THR A 272 10.27 3.90 14.51
C THR A 272 10.23 2.38 14.74
N VAL A 273 10.73 1.57 13.80
CA VAL A 273 10.80 0.11 13.94
C VAL A 273 11.83 -0.30 14.99
N ILE A 274 12.97 0.39 15.05
CA ILE A 274 13.97 0.16 16.10
C ILE A 274 13.38 0.45 17.48
N LEU A 275 12.66 1.57 17.62
CA LEU A 275 11.97 1.93 18.86
C LEU A 275 10.88 0.91 19.23
N LEU A 276 10.13 0.40 18.26
CA LEU A 276 9.14 -0.65 18.46
C LEU A 276 9.78 -1.91 19.05
N HIS A 277 10.89 -2.38 18.46
CA HIS A 277 11.65 -3.52 18.98
C HIS A 277 12.12 -3.23 20.41
N HIS A 278 12.76 -2.09 20.66
CA HIS A 278 13.26 -1.74 21.99
C HIS A 278 12.14 -1.70 23.05
N ALA A 279 10.99 -1.10 22.72
CA ALA A 279 9.83 -1.05 23.61
C ALA A 279 9.32 -2.45 23.95
N ILE A 280 9.09 -3.30 22.95
CA ILE A 280 8.56 -4.67 23.16
C ILE A 280 9.51 -5.50 24.02
N PHE A 281 10.81 -5.45 23.73
CA PHE A 281 11.80 -6.24 24.45
C PHE A 281 12.10 -5.73 25.86
N SER A 282 11.94 -4.42 26.12
CA SER A 282 12.12 -3.86 27.47
C SER A 282 10.96 -4.16 28.43
N GLU A 283 9.77 -4.43 27.89
CA GLU A 283 8.59 -4.88 28.65
C GLU A 283 8.59 -6.38 29.00
N ILE A 284 9.62 -7.12 28.61
CA ILE A 284 9.76 -8.54 28.96
C ILE A 284 10.40 -8.64 30.34
N ASP A 285 9.65 -9.14 31.32
CA ASP A 285 10.18 -9.40 32.65
C ASP A 285 11.32 -10.43 32.61
N ILE A 286 12.54 -9.97 32.88
CA ILE A 286 13.69 -10.84 33.11
C ILE A 286 13.65 -11.27 34.56
N GLU A 287 12.79 -12.23 34.89
CA GLU A 287 12.90 -12.92 36.18
C GLU A 287 14.27 -13.61 36.23
N LYS A 288 15.01 -13.41 37.32
CA LYS A 288 16.30 -14.07 37.56
C LYS A 288 16.08 -15.56 37.86
N LYS A 289 15.70 -16.35 36.85
CA LYS A 289 15.75 -17.81 36.93
C LYS A 289 17.06 -18.28 36.33
N ASP A 290 17.89 -18.87 37.18
CA ASP A 290 19.20 -19.46 36.86
C ASP A 290 19.03 -20.89 36.29
N VAL A 291 18.05 -21.06 35.40
CA VAL A 291 17.59 -22.38 34.96
C VAL A 291 17.54 -22.42 33.44
N THR A 292 18.00 -23.55 32.91
CA THR A 292 17.90 -23.97 31.51
C THR A 292 16.43 -23.86 31.09
N LEU A 293 16.11 -22.93 30.19
CA LEU A 293 14.73 -22.74 29.74
C LEU A 293 14.21 -24.03 29.10
N GLU A 294 13.08 -24.54 29.60
CA GLU A 294 12.38 -25.63 28.94
C GLU A 294 11.82 -25.14 27.60
N LYS A 295 11.66 -26.05 26.65
CA LYS A 295 11.12 -25.72 25.31
C LYS A 295 9.70 -25.12 25.40
N SER A 296 8.92 -25.54 26.39
CA SER A 296 7.60 -24.97 26.72
C SER A 296 7.71 -23.51 27.15
N GLU A 297 8.64 -23.18 28.04
CA GLU A 297 8.89 -21.80 28.49
C GLU A 297 9.37 -20.91 27.34
N LEU A 298 10.21 -21.46 26.44
CA LEU A 298 10.63 -20.75 25.23
C LEU A 298 9.43 -20.46 24.31
N ARG A 299 8.54 -21.44 24.12
CA ARG A 299 7.31 -21.28 23.34
C ARG A 299 6.42 -20.18 23.89
N ASP A 300 6.22 -20.16 25.20
CA ASP A 300 5.42 -19.12 25.87
C ASP A 300 6.05 -17.74 25.71
N LEU A 301 7.38 -17.64 25.83
CA LEU A 301 8.11 -16.40 25.63
C LEU A 301 8.02 -15.87 24.20
N VAL A 302 8.29 -16.73 23.19
CA VAL A 302 8.15 -16.37 21.77
C VAL A 302 6.73 -15.91 21.47
N THR A 303 5.73 -16.66 21.95
CA THR A 303 4.31 -16.32 21.77
C THR A 303 3.97 -14.95 22.38
N LYS A 304 4.42 -14.69 23.62
CA LYS A 304 4.20 -13.40 24.31
C LYS A 304 4.84 -12.23 23.56
N ILE A 305 6.05 -12.41 23.03
CA ILE A 305 6.75 -11.37 22.25
C ILE A 305 5.98 -11.08 20.96
N LEU A 306 5.63 -12.11 20.20
CA LEU A 306 4.89 -11.97 18.94
C LEU A 306 3.51 -11.36 19.16
N GLN A 307 2.81 -11.72 20.25
CA GLN A 307 1.53 -11.10 20.62
C GLN A 307 1.68 -9.59 20.89
N LYS A 308 2.75 -9.17 21.57
CA LYS A 308 3.04 -7.74 21.76
C LYS A 308 3.28 -7.02 20.43
N PHE A 309 4.02 -7.65 19.51
CA PHE A 309 4.17 -7.11 18.14
C PHE A 309 2.83 -6.96 17.43
N VAL A 310 1.96 -7.98 17.47
CA VAL A 310 0.61 -7.89 16.87
C VAL A 310 -0.17 -6.72 17.45
N LEU A 311 -0.22 -6.58 18.77
CA LEU A 311 -0.97 -5.50 19.42
C LEU A 311 -0.46 -4.12 18.99
N GLN A 312 0.87 -3.93 18.95
CA GLN A 312 1.46 -2.65 18.56
C GLN A 312 1.26 -2.35 17.08
N LEU A 313 1.41 -3.34 16.20
CA LEU A 313 1.23 -3.18 14.74
C LEU A 313 -0.24 -2.99 14.34
N GLN A 314 -1.18 -3.57 15.10
CA GLN A 314 -2.61 -3.33 14.90
C GLN A 314 -3.04 -1.93 15.36
N ALA A 315 -2.44 -1.44 16.46
CA ALA A 315 -2.68 -0.09 16.94
C ALA A 315 -2.01 0.97 16.06
N ASN A 316 -0.78 0.71 15.62
CA ASN A 316 0.04 1.62 14.83
C ASN A 316 0.76 0.83 13.71
N PRO A 317 0.11 0.65 12.55
CA PRO A 317 0.74 0.00 11.40
C PRO A 317 1.98 0.77 10.93
N VAL A 318 2.99 0.03 10.46
CA VAL A 318 4.23 0.62 9.93
C VAL A 318 4.16 0.70 8.42
N PHE A 319 4.43 1.89 7.88
CA PHE A 319 4.55 2.16 6.45
C PHE A 319 6.03 2.16 6.06
N HIS A 320 6.36 1.50 4.96
CA HIS A 320 7.72 1.45 4.42
C HIS A 320 7.69 1.25 2.91
N ASP A 321 8.77 1.62 2.22
CA ASP A 321 8.85 1.45 0.77
C ASP A 321 8.85 -0.04 0.38
N ALA A 322 8.29 -0.36 -0.79
CA ALA A 322 8.21 -1.74 -1.26
C ALA A 322 9.56 -2.32 -1.73
N ASP A 323 10.56 -1.46 -1.97
CA ASP A 323 11.86 -1.82 -2.53
C ASP A 323 12.92 -2.19 -1.47
N ASN A 324 12.56 -2.17 -0.17
CA ASN A 324 13.40 -2.67 0.94
C ASN A 324 13.03 -4.11 1.35
#